data_AF-A0A2D5IMS1-F1
#
_entry.id   AF-A0A2D5IMS1-F1
#
_cell.length_a   1.000
_cell.length_b   1.000
_cell.length_c   1.000
_cell.angle_alpha   90.00
_cell.angle_beta   90.00
_cell.angle_gamma   90.00
#
_symmetry.space_group_name_H-M   'P 1'
#
loop_
_entity.id
_entity.type
_entity.pdbx_description
1 polymer ?
#
loop_
_entity_poly.entity_id
_entity_poly.type
_entity_poly.pdbx_seq_one_letter_code
_entity_poly.pdbx_strand_id
1 'polypeptide(L)'
;MRSTLNLLTMLTLGILVLGGWRVYAEAREEDRMIAAARIAKERLHSEIRLRSALDGNAVSTQGWVREVPIEWFNPVPMNPWFESPERQWLEIAAPGDERRLDPREIAVSRPDQAAWWFNPGNGEIRARVPQLATSAATQALYDLVNH
;
A
#
# COMPACT_ATOMS: atom_id res chain seq x y z
N MET A 1 54.00 4.70 7.48
CA MET A 1 53.34 4.68 6.16
C MET A 1 52.58 3.40 5.85
N ARG A 2 53.13 2.18 6.03
CA ARG A 2 52.37 0.94 5.80
C ARG A 2 51.15 0.76 6.72
N SER A 3 51.29 1.10 8.00
CA SER A 3 50.18 0.99 8.98
C SER A 3 49.03 1.98 8.71
N THR A 4 49.34 3.21 8.29
CA THR A 4 48.31 4.22 7.93
C THR A 4 47.58 3.86 6.65
N LEU A 5 48.27 3.27 5.66
CA LEU A 5 47.65 2.78 4.43
C LEU A 5 46.71 1.61 4.72
N ASN A 6 47.13 0.65 5.56
CA ASN A 6 46.27 -0.48 5.96
C ASN A 6 45.03 -0.02 6.72
N LEU A 7 45.16 1.00 7.58
CA LEU A 7 44.02 1.57 8.32
C LEU A 7 43.00 2.19 7.36
N LEU A 8 43.47 2.97 6.38
CA LEU A 8 42.64 3.58 5.35
C LEU A 8 41.90 2.53 4.52
N THR A 9 42.60 1.48 4.05
CA THR A 9 42.01 0.40 3.25
C THR A 9 40.94 -0.38 4.02
N MET A 10 41.17 -0.66 5.31
CA MET A 10 40.15 -1.32 6.15
C MET A 10 38.94 -0.43 6.38
N LEU A 11 39.14 0.89 6.50
CA LEU A 11 38.04 1.84 6.69
C LEU A 11 37.17 1.97 5.43
N THR A 12 37.78 2.04 4.24
CA THR A 12 37.04 2.02 2.97
C THR A 12 36.31 0.70 2.75
N LEU A 13 36.95 -0.44 3.06
CA LEU A 13 36.30 -1.74 2.95
C LEU A 13 35.11 -1.87 3.92
N GLY A 14 35.26 -1.37 5.15
CA GLY A 14 34.19 -1.32 6.13
C GLY A 14 33.00 -0.47 5.67
N ILE A 15 33.24 0.70 5.09
CA ILE A 15 32.19 1.58 4.54
C ILE A 15 31.49 0.89 3.36
N LEU A 16 32.22 0.22 2.48
CA LEU A 16 31.64 -0.47 1.32
C LEU A 16 30.79 -1.67 1.74
N VAL A 17 31.25 -2.46 2.72
CA VAL A 17 30.48 -3.61 3.24
C VAL A 17 29.23 -3.14 3.97
N LEU A 18 29.34 -2.12 4.83
CA LEU A 18 28.20 -1.57 5.56
C LEU A 18 27.20 -0.89 4.62
N GLY A 19 27.69 -0.13 3.63
CA GLY A 19 26.86 0.50 2.61
C GLY A 19 26.14 -0.53 1.74
N GLY A 20 26.86 -1.55 1.27
CA GLY A 20 26.27 -2.65 0.50
C GLY A 20 25.23 -3.45 1.30
N TRP A 21 25.48 -3.70 2.59
CA TRP A 21 24.53 -4.39 3.47
C TRP A 21 23.25 -3.58 3.68
N ARG A 22 23.35 -2.26 3.89
CA ARG A 22 22.17 -1.38 4.06
C ARG A 22 21.28 -1.39 2.82
N VAL A 23 21.86 -1.21 1.64
CA VAL A 23 21.09 -1.22 0.38
C VAL A 23 20.42 -2.58 0.16
N TYR A 24 21.11 -3.68 0.50
CA TYR A 24 20.55 -5.02 0.39
C TYR A 24 19.39 -5.27 1.37
N ALA A 25 19.51 -4.76 2.59
CA ALA A 25 18.46 -4.87 3.60
C ALA A 25 17.22 -4.04 3.25
N GLU A 26 17.42 -2.80 2.77
CA GLU A 26 16.34 -1.89 2.34
C GLU A 26 15.53 -2.48 1.18
N ALA A 27 16.19 -3.03 0.16
CA ALA A 27 15.51 -3.65 -0.98
C ALA A 27 14.60 -4.82 -0.55
N ARG A 28 15.06 -5.65 0.41
CA ARG A 28 14.25 -6.76 0.93
C ARG A 28 13.08 -6.30 1.78
N GLU A 29 13.21 -5.17 2.47
CA GLU A 29 12.12 -4.62 3.26
C GLU A 29 11.01 -4.10 2.33
N GLU A 30 11.39 -3.37 1.29
CA GLU A 30 10.44 -2.87 0.28
C GLU A 30 9.67 -4.01 -0.41
N ASP A 31 10.37 -5.05 -0.87
CA ASP A 31 9.75 -6.25 -1.47
C ASP A 31 8.75 -6.92 -0.52
N ARG A 32 9.09 -7.01 0.77
CA ARG A 32 8.19 -7.57 1.79
C ARG A 32 6.96 -6.69 1.99
N MET A 33 7.12 -5.37 2.03
CA MET A 33 6.00 -4.44 2.17
C MET A 33 5.06 -4.52 0.97
N ILE A 34 5.60 -4.58 -0.25
CA ILE A 34 4.81 -4.75 -1.47
C ILE A 34 4.03 -6.07 -1.44
N ALA A 35 4.70 -7.18 -1.08
CA ALA A 35 4.06 -8.49 -0.99
C ALA A 35 2.95 -8.50 0.08
N ALA A 36 3.21 -7.92 1.26
CA ALA A 36 2.23 -7.82 2.34
C ALA A 36 1.02 -6.96 1.93
N ALA A 37 1.25 -5.81 1.28
CA ALA A 37 0.18 -4.95 0.78
C ALA A 37 -0.68 -5.68 -0.26
N ARG A 38 -0.07 -6.41 -1.19
CA ARG A 38 -0.80 -7.21 -2.19
C ARG A 38 -1.67 -8.29 -1.53
N ILE A 39 -1.13 -9.03 -0.57
CA ILE A 39 -1.91 -10.06 0.17
C ILE A 39 -3.09 -9.43 0.93
N ALA A 40 -2.85 -8.30 1.61
CA ALA A 40 -3.90 -7.58 2.32
C ALA A 40 -5.00 -7.07 1.37
N LYS A 41 -4.61 -6.56 0.19
CA LYS A 41 -5.52 -6.12 -0.87
C LYS A 41 -6.40 -7.26 -1.37
N GLU A 42 -5.82 -8.42 -1.67
CA GLU A 42 -6.57 -9.59 -2.16
C GLU A 42 -7.55 -10.12 -1.12
N ARG A 43 -7.16 -10.09 0.16
CA ARG A 43 -8.06 -10.44 1.27
C ARG A 43 -9.23 -9.46 1.38
N LEU A 44 -8.95 -8.15 1.29
CA LEU A 44 -9.99 -7.11 1.28
C LEU A 44 -10.98 -7.34 0.14
N HIS A 45 -10.45 -7.57 -1.07
CA HIS A 45 -11.25 -7.79 -2.26
C HIS A 45 -12.13 -9.04 -2.15
N SER A 46 -11.57 -10.15 -1.67
CA SER A 46 -12.29 -11.41 -1.55
C SER A 46 -13.49 -11.30 -0.59
N GLU A 47 -13.31 -10.65 0.56
CA GLU A 47 -14.38 -10.45 1.54
C GLU A 47 -15.45 -9.51 0.99
N ILE A 48 -15.06 -8.36 0.40
CA ILE A 48 -16.00 -7.42 -0.21
C ILE A 48 -16.83 -8.11 -1.30
N ARG A 49 -16.18 -8.93 -2.14
CA ARG A 49 -16.86 -9.69 -3.19
C ARG A 49 -17.85 -10.70 -2.62
N LEU A 50 -17.45 -11.43 -1.57
CA LEU A 50 -18.34 -12.34 -0.86
C LEU A 50 -19.57 -11.61 -0.30
N ARG A 51 -19.34 -10.49 0.41
CA ARG A 51 -20.40 -9.68 1.03
C ARG A 51 -21.33 -9.03 0.01
N SER A 52 -20.80 -8.70 -1.17
CA SER A 52 -21.56 -8.18 -2.30
C SER A 52 -22.50 -9.22 -2.91
N ALA A 53 -22.14 -10.50 -2.83
CA ALA A 53 -22.97 -11.60 -3.31
C ALA A 53 -24.02 -12.08 -2.31
N LEU A 54 -23.93 -11.68 -1.04
CA LEU A 54 -24.88 -12.05 0.01
C LEU A 54 -26.03 -11.04 0.07
N ASP A 55 -27.25 -11.55 0.28
CA ASP A 55 -28.43 -10.71 0.47
C ASP A 55 -28.37 -9.94 1.80
N GLY A 56 -28.82 -8.68 1.77
CA GLY A 56 -28.95 -7.82 2.96
C GLY A 56 -28.07 -6.57 2.97
N ASN A 57 -27.15 -6.41 2.01
CA ASN A 57 -26.32 -5.21 1.87
C ASN A 57 -26.86 -4.27 0.79
N ALA A 58 -26.75 -2.96 1.00
CA ALA A 58 -27.00 -1.99 -0.05
C ALA A 58 -25.90 -2.07 -1.12
N VAL A 59 -26.27 -2.49 -2.32
CA VAL A 59 -25.34 -2.64 -3.44
C VAL A 59 -25.45 -1.50 -4.47
N SER A 60 -24.39 -1.31 -5.23
CA SER A 60 -24.32 -0.43 -6.39
C SER A 60 -25.09 -1.06 -7.56
N THR A 61 -25.25 -0.30 -8.65
CA THR A 61 -25.84 -0.83 -9.89
C THR A 61 -25.04 -2.00 -10.48
N GLN A 62 -23.74 -2.09 -10.16
CA GLN A 62 -22.87 -3.19 -10.56
C GLN A 62 -22.82 -4.34 -9.55
N GLY A 63 -23.66 -4.30 -8.51
CA GLY A 63 -23.77 -5.38 -7.53
C GLY A 63 -22.70 -5.40 -6.46
N TRP A 64 -21.90 -4.33 -6.30
CA TRP A 64 -20.91 -4.21 -5.22
C TRP A 64 -21.47 -3.47 -4.01
N VAL A 65 -21.12 -3.89 -2.79
CA VAL A 65 -21.54 -3.18 -1.57
C VAL A 65 -21.14 -1.70 -1.61
N ARG A 66 -22.02 -0.82 -1.09
CA ARG A 66 -21.76 0.63 -1.01
C ARG A 66 -20.98 1.03 0.23
N GLU A 67 -21.03 0.20 1.26
CA GLU A 67 -20.34 0.40 2.53
C GLU A 67 -19.54 -0.85 2.86
N VAL A 68 -18.40 -0.65 3.51
CA VAL A 68 -17.52 -1.73 3.93
C VAL A 68 -17.25 -1.55 5.43
N PRO A 69 -18.09 -2.15 6.29
CA PRO A 69 -17.89 -2.17 7.72
C PRO A 69 -16.59 -2.91 8.10
N ILE A 70 -15.89 -2.39 9.10
CA ILE A 70 -14.59 -2.92 9.54
C ILE A 70 -14.73 -4.29 10.20
N GLU A 71 -15.88 -4.58 10.81
CA GLU A 71 -16.21 -5.82 11.51
C GLU A 71 -16.27 -7.06 10.61
N TRP A 72 -16.30 -6.89 9.28
CA TRP A 72 -16.18 -8.01 8.34
C TRP A 72 -14.78 -8.64 8.37
N PHE A 73 -13.79 -7.95 8.95
CA PHE A 73 -12.40 -8.35 8.88
C PHE A 73 -11.82 -8.68 10.26
N ASN A 74 -11.23 -9.87 10.38
CA ASN A 74 -10.48 -10.26 11.57
C ASN A 74 -9.27 -11.15 11.19
N PRO A 75 -8.01 -10.66 11.26
CA PRO A 75 -7.62 -9.28 11.53
C PRO A 75 -7.95 -8.33 10.36
N VAL A 76 -8.03 -7.04 10.63
CA VAL A 76 -8.24 -5.98 9.62
C VAL A 76 -7.05 -5.94 8.66
N PRO A 77 -7.25 -5.95 7.33
CA PRO A 77 -6.17 -5.84 6.37
C PRO A 77 -5.58 -4.42 6.41
N MET A 78 -4.43 -4.27 7.05
CA MET A 78 -3.71 -2.99 7.11
C MET A 78 -2.74 -2.86 5.95
N ASN A 79 -2.54 -1.62 5.50
CA ASN A 79 -1.49 -1.28 4.57
C ASN A 79 -0.17 -1.14 5.37
N PRO A 80 0.90 -1.88 5.02
CA PRO A 80 2.14 -1.91 5.82
C PRO A 80 2.86 -0.55 5.90
N TRP A 81 2.59 0.39 4.99
CA TRP A 81 3.15 1.74 5.09
C TRP A 81 2.40 2.64 6.07
N PHE A 82 1.19 2.26 6.49
CA PHE A 82 0.28 3.13 7.24
C PHE A 82 -0.38 2.39 8.41
N GLU A 83 0.43 1.91 9.36
CA GLU A 83 -0.02 1.12 10.51
C GLU A 83 -0.71 1.93 11.64
N SER A 84 -1.02 3.22 11.42
CA SER A 84 -1.67 4.05 12.44
C SER A 84 -3.14 3.66 12.62
N PRO A 85 -3.58 3.26 13.83
CA PRO A 85 -4.97 2.85 14.08
C PRO A 85 -5.97 4.02 14.08
N GLU A 86 -5.50 5.27 14.18
CA GLU A 86 -6.34 6.47 14.14
C GLU A 86 -6.67 6.90 12.71
N ARG A 87 -5.93 6.40 11.71
CA ARG A 87 -6.14 6.74 10.32
C ARG A 87 -7.39 6.03 9.80
N GLN A 88 -8.16 6.73 8.96
CA GLN A 88 -9.20 6.09 8.19
C GLN A 88 -8.61 4.90 7.41
N TRP A 89 -9.10 3.70 7.64
CA TRP A 89 -8.49 2.52 7.01
C TRP A 89 -8.85 2.42 5.53
N LEU A 90 -10.12 2.70 5.19
CA LEU A 90 -10.68 2.60 3.84
C LEU A 90 -11.50 3.84 3.45
N GLU A 91 -11.24 4.37 2.26
CA GLU A 91 -12.05 5.38 1.60
C GLU A 91 -12.91 4.74 0.52
N ILE A 92 -14.16 5.15 0.44
CA ILE A 92 -15.11 4.70 -0.58
C ILE A 92 -15.24 5.81 -1.63
N ALA A 93 -15.16 5.45 -2.91
CA ALA A 93 -15.25 6.39 -4.01
C ALA A 93 -16.54 7.23 -3.94
N ALA A 94 -16.39 8.54 -4.11
CA ALA A 94 -17.51 9.47 -4.05
C ALA A 94 -18.51 9.22 -5.21
N PRO A 95 -19.81 9.57 -5.01
CA PRO A 95 -20.80 9.53 -6.08
C PRO A 95 -20.32 10.36 -7.29
N GLY A 96 -20.21 9.72 -8.46
CA GLY A 96 -19.66 10.32 -9.69
C GLY A 96 -18.27 9.84 -10.10
N ASP A 97 -17.50 9.20 -9.20
CA ASP A 97 -16.23 8.55 -9.54
C ASP A 97 -16.42 7.05 -9.90
N GLU A 98 -17.64 6.61 -10.21
CA GLU A 98 -18.02 5.21 -10.44
C GLU A 98 -17.22 4.52 -11.57
N ARG A 99 -16.75 5.27 -12.56
CA ARG A 99 -15.95 4.76 -13.69
C ARG A 99 -14.45 4.84 -13.49
N ARG A 100 -14.00 5.44 -12.37
CA ARG A 100 -12.59 5.69 -12.09
C ARG A 100 -11.92 4.39 -11.64
N LEU A 101 -10.72 4.13 -12.16
CA LEU A 101 -9.94 2.92 -11.81
C LEU A 101 -9.00 3.15 -10.62
N ASP A 102 -8.59 4.39 -10.38
CA ASP A 102 -7.59 4.77 -9.38
C ASP A 102 -8.04 6.00 -8.57
N PRO A 103 -7.72 6.11 -7.27
CA PRO A 103 -8.06 7.28 -6.48
C PRO A 103 -7.46 8.57 -7.06
N ARG A 104 -8.06 9.71 -6.72
CA ARG A 104 -7.55 11.03 -7.14
C ARG A 104 -6.13 11.30 -6.64
N GLU A 105 -5.86 10.85 -5.43
CA GLU A 105 -4.55 10.90 -4.80
C GLU A 105 -4.08 9.47 -4.58
N ILE A 106 -3.04 9.05 -5.30
CA ILE A 106 -2.43 7.71 -5.17
C ILE A 106 -1.49 7.61 -3.96
N ALA A 107 -0.99 8.75 -3.52
CA ALA A 107 -0.11 8.87 -2.37
C ALA A 107 -0.87 9.35 -1.14
N VAL A 108 -0.44 8.88 0.02
CA VAL A 108 -0.86 9.45 1.30
C VAL A 108 0.10 10.58 1.65
N SER A 109 -0.42 11.80 1.64
CA SER A 109 0.29 13.04 2.01
C SER A 109 -0.24 13.66 3.30
N ARG A 110 -1.48 13.32 3.70
CA ARG A 110 -2.16 13.87 4.88
C ARG A 110 -2.59 12.76 5.85
N PRO A 111 -2.73 13.05 7.16
CA PRO A 111 -3.10 12.04 8.17
C PRO A 111 -4.55 11.54 8.05
N ASP A 112 -5.45 12.33 7.47
CA ASP A 112 -6.87 12.00 7.28
C ASP A 112 -7.12 11.04 6.10
N GLN A 113 -6.16 10.91 5.19
CA GLN A 113 -6.34 10.08 3.99
C GLN A 113 -6.34 8.59 4.32
N ALA A 114 -7.26 7.87 3.70
CA ALA A 114 -7.31 6.44 3.89
C ALA A 114 -6.17 5.70 3.19
N ALA A 115 -5.71 4.62 3.80
CA ALA A 115 -4.65 3.79 3.23
C ALA A 115 -5.14 2.92 2.06
N TRP A 116 -6.42 2.56 2.08
CA TRP A 116 -7.11 1.84 1.03
C TRP A 116 -8.16 2.71 0.36
N TRP A 117 -8.41 2.45 -0.91
CA TRP A 117 -9.51 3.04 -1.67
C TRP A 117 -10.32 1.94 -2.35
N PHE A 118 -11.65 2.01 -2.26
CA PHE A 118 -12.58 1.08 -2.89
C PHE A 118 -13.60 1.83 -3.71
N ASN A 119 -13.87 1.34 -4.92
CA ASN A 119 -14.89 1.89 -5.80
C ASN A 119 -16.06 0.90 -6.00
N PRO A 120 -17.22 1.13 -5.38
CA PRO A 120 -18.43 0.32 -5.60
C PRO A 120 -18.93 0.36 -7.05
N GLY A 121 -18.55 1.37 -7.84
CA GLY A 121 -18.97 1.52 -9.22
C GLY A 121 -18.36 0.49 -10.17
N ASN A 122 -17.24 -0.12 -9.82
CA ASN A 122 -16.56 -1.13 -10.65
C ASN A 122 -15.90 -2.27 -9.85
N GLY A 123 -15.90 -2.20 -8.51
CA GLY A 123 -15.29 -3.21 -7.64
C GLY A 123 -13.80 -3.01 -7.40
N GLU A 124 -13.19 -1.96 -7.95
CA GLU A 124 -11.74 -1.76 -7.87
C GLU A 124 -11.31 -1.41 -6.45
N ILE A 125 -10.23 -2.07 -6.01
CA ILE A 125 -9.57 -1.78 -4.75
C ILE A 125 -8.12 -1.38 -5.05
N ARG A 126 -7.69 -0.29 -4.43
CA ARG A 126 -6.35 0.25 -4.58
C ARG A 126 -5.69 0.50 -3.23
N ALA A 127 -4.44 0.10 -3.11
CA ALA A 127 -3.57 0.52 -2.03
C ALA A 127 -3.00 1.90 -2.38
N ARG A 128 -3.14 2.87 -1.48
CA ARG A 128 -2.31 4.08 -1.57
C ARG A 128 -0.89 3.76 -1.12
N VAL A 129 0.06 4.56 -1.58
CA VAL A 129 1.49 4.36 -1.31
C VAL A 129 2.08 5.61 -0.64
N PRO A 130 3.26 5.51 0.03
CA PRO A 130 3.93 6.70 0.53
C PRO A 130 4.37 7.61 -0.61
N GLN A 131 4.40 8.92 -0.35
CA GLN A 131 5.03 9.87 -1.25
C GLN A 131 6.55 9.64 -1.26
N LEU A 132 7.10 9.30 -2.41
CA LEU A 132 8.54 9.17 -2.62
C LEU A 132 9.15 10.49 -3.12
N ALA A 133 10.47 10.55 -3.21
CA ALA A 133 11.22 11.74 -3.61
C ALA A 133 10.82 12.30 -4.99
N THR A 134 10.31 11.44 -5.88
CA THR A 134 9.80 11.84 -7.19
C THR A 134 8.39 11.29 -7.42
N SER A 135 7.61 12.01 -8.23
CA SER A 135 6.30 11.54 -8.69
C SER A 135 6.41 10.24 -9.50
N ALA A 136 7.46 10.11 -10.33
CA ALA A 136 7.72 8.90 -11.10
C ALA A 136 7.99 7.68 -10.20
N ALA A 137 8.80 7.84 -9.14
CA ALA A 137 9.02 6.77 -8.18
C ALA A 137 7.73 6.39 -7.43
N THR A 138 6.94 7.39 -7.04
CA THR A 138 5.65 7.18 -6.36
C THR A 138 4.67 6.41 -7.26
N GLN A 139 4.59 6.79 -8.54
CA GLN A 139 3.77 6.09 -9.54
C GLN A 139 4.26 4.66 -9.75
N ALA A 140 5.58 4.46 -9.87
CA ALA A 140 6.14 3.11 -10.05
C ALA A 140 5.82 2.19 -8.86
N LEU A 141 5.92 2.68 -7.63
CA LEU A 141 5.54 1.93 -6.44
C LEU A 141 4.03 1.64 -6.43
N TYR A 142 3.21 2.62 -6.79
CA TYR A 142 1.77 2.46 -6.90
C TYR A 142 1.38 1.38 -7.90
N ASP A 143 1.98 1.40 -9.08
CA ASP A 143 1.73 0.42 -10.14
C ASP A 143 2.17 -0.96 -9.69
N LEU A 144 3.33 -1.08 -9.05
CA LEU A 144 3.86 -2.34 -8.55
C LEU A 144 2.96 -2.99 -7.48
N VAL A 145 2.28 -2.20 -6.64
CA VAL A 145 1.36 -2.73 -5.63
C VAL A 145 -0.01 -3.08 -6.23
N ASN A 146 -0.48 -2.29 -7.19
CA ASN A 146 -1.86 -2.36 -7.66
C ASN A 146 -2.07 -3.19 -8.93
N HIS A 147 -1.07 -3.29 -9.80
CA HIS A 147 -1.06 -4.03 -11.07
C HIS A 147 -0.06 -5.20 -11.02
#